data_AF-A0A5F1SAL8-F1
#
_entry.id   AF-A0A5F1SAL8-F1
#
_cell.length_a   1.000
_cell.length_b   1.000
_cell.length_c   1.000
_cell.angle_alpha   90.00
_cell.angle_beta   90.00
_cell.angle_gamma   90.00
#
_symmetry.space_group_name_H-M   'P 1'
#
loop_
_entity.id
_entity.type
_entity.pdbx_description
1 polymer ?
#
loop_
_entity_poly.entity_id
_entity_poly.type
_entity_poly.pdbx_seq_one_letter_code
_entity_poly.pdbx_strand_id
1 'polypeptide(L)'
;MLPLFDMMMQAQNGAATEAMAKQFSLAQEQAAKAMAALMPAFSSGFKRSATDPYNFLGVMQDISSGSYAKYFEDMTKAFTPEGIADGNAVLGRLFGSKDVSRAIAAQAAQMTGIGQEIYKRMLPAMADTLMGGLFKETSGQIPQMTNPFLNTDMGEMMQGWLQSIGFAPKQQPTPQASIFDNPFTQAMELMFGADAVKREKPAPTNPFFDNPFAKAFQDMMKNFPMPAEPPKEEPKAKPAAGIDMAAYTEMFNAMFDSGLEVQKNYQKNMEAIFDSYLKTEDKPAPERK
;
A
#
# COMPACT_ATOMS: atom_id res chain seq x y z
N MET A 1 3.33 -3.89 4.18
CA MET A 1 4.26 -2.79 3.84
C MET A 1 3.47 -1.82 3.01
N LEU A 2 3.07 -0.69 3.59
CA LEU A 2 2.52 0.42 2.80
C LEU A 2 3.61 0.78 1.77
N PRO A 3 3.29 0.76 0.47
CA PRO A 3 4.32 0.91 -0.54
C PRO A 3 4.87 2.33 -0.42
N LEU A 4 6.18 2.45 -0.60
CA LEU A 4 6.93 3.67 -0.84
C LEU A 4 6.17 4.73 -1.66
N PHE A 5 5.34 4.25 -2.59
CA PHE A 5 4.47 5.04 -3.46
C PHE A 5 3.29 5.72 -2.74
N ASP A 6 2.63 5.10 -1.75
CA ASP A 6 1.54 5.76 -1.00
C ASP A 6 2.09 6.92 -0.17
N MET A 7 3.28 6.73 0.41
CA MET A 7 3.99 7.80 1.09
C MET A 7 4.42 8.90 0.11
N MET A 8 4.82 8.55 -1.12
CA MET A 8 5.14 9.52 -2.17
C MET A 8 3.90 10.28 -2.69
N MET A 9 2.78 9.59 -2.86
CA MET A 9 1.52 10.16 -3.35
C MET A 9 0.91 11.11 -2.32
N GLN A 10 1.08 10.80 -1.02
CA GLN A 10 0.77 11.72 0.08
C GLN A 10 1.82 12.84 0.25
N ALA A 11 3.13 12.55 0.12
CA ALA A 11 4.20 13.51 0.38
C ALA A 11 4.33 14.60 -0.70
N GLN A 12 4.06 14.27 -1.97
CA GLN A 12 3.97 15.26 -3.05
C GLN A 12 2.55 15.83 -3.24
N ASN A 13 1.61 15.52 -2.34
CA ASN A 13 0.27 16.12 -2.28
C ASN A 13 -0.46 16.15 -3.65
N GLY A 14 -0.34 15.09 -4.45
CA GLY A 14 -0.95 15.03 -5.78
C GLY A 14 -0.33 15.94 -6.85
N ALA A 15 0.74 16.68 -6.56
CA ALA A 15 1.43 17.55 -7.52
C ALA A 15 2.00 16.76 -8.70
N ALA A 16 2.49 15.54 -8.45
CA ALA A 16 2.88 14.62 -9.51
C ALA A 16 1.68 14.27 -10.40
N THR A 17 0.56 13.82 -9.82
CA THR A 17 -0.66 13.52 -10.58
C THR A 17 -1.14 14.71 -11.41
N GLU A 18 -1.09 15.91 -10.85
CA GLU A 18 -1.50 17.15 -11.52
C GLU A 18 -0.54 17.54 -12.66
N ALA A 19 0.77 17.42 -12.45
CA ALA A 19 1.77 17.67 -13.49
C ALA A 19 1.65 16.66 -14.65
N MET A 20 1.37 15.37 -14.35
CA MET A 20 1.06 14.37 -15.38
C MET A 20 -0.22 14.73 -16.15
N ALA A 21 -1.27 15.11 -15.42
CA ALA A 21 -2.55 15.51 -16.02
C ALA A 21 -2.36 16.69 -16.98
N LYS A 22 -1.61 17.73 -16.57
CA LYS A 22 -1.29 18.89 -17.40
C LYS A 22 -0.42 18.53 -18.60
N GLN A 23 0.66 17.78 -18.39
CA GLN A 23 1.61 17.42 -19.46
C GLN A 23 0.96 16.58 -20.57
N PHE A 24 0.06 15.67 -20.20
CA PHE A 24 -0.58 14.76 -21.14
C PHE A 24 -2.01 15.15 -21.51
N SER A 25 -2.49 16.31 -21.04
CA SER A 25 -3.87 16.77 -21.23
C SER A 25 -4.91 15.71 -20.81
N LEU A 26 -4.63 15.02 -19.70
CA LEU A 26 -5.49 13.99 -19.12
C LEU A 26 -6.32 14.57 -17.97
N ALA A 27 -7.50 13.99 -17.73
CA ALA A 27 -8.19 14.25 -16.48
C ALA A 27 -7.36 13.73 -15.29
N GLN A 28 -7.43 14.39 -14.13
CA GLN A 28 -6.68 13.98 -12.94
C GLN A 28 -6.94 12.51 -12.55
N GLU A 29 -8.18 12.07 -12.69
CA GLU A 29 -8.57 10.66 -12.46
C GLU A 29 -7.94 9.70 -13.48
N GLN A 30 -7.82 10.11 -14.75
CA GLN A 30 -7.14 9.32 -15.78
C GLN A 30 -5.64 9.25 -15.52
N ALA A 31 -5.01 10.36 -15.11
CA ALA A 31 -3.60 10.37 -14.72
C ALA A 31 -3.34 9.44 -13.53
N ALA A 32 -4.20 9.47 -12.51
CA ALA A 32 -4.13 8.56 -11.37
C ALA A 32 -4.26 7.08 -11.81
N LYS A 33 -5.25 6.76 -12.64
CA LYS A 33 -5.42 5.41 -13.21
C LYS A 33 -4.22 4.99 -14.06
N ALA A 34 -3.64 5.92 -14.82
CA ALA A 34 -2.49 5.65 -15.66
C ALA A 34 -1.28 5.23 -14.84
N MET A 35 -0.96 6.00 -13.80
CA MET A 35 0.13 5.70 -12.89
C MET A 35 -0.12 4.38 -12.15
N ALA A 36 -1.34 4.16 -11.66
CA ALA A 36 -1.74 2.90 -11.02
C ALA A 36 -1.56 1.68 -11.92
N ALA A 37 -1.90 1.78 -13.20
CA ALA A 37 -1.72 0.69 -14.16
C ALA A 37 -0.23 0.33 -14.41
N LEU A 38 0.68 1.29 -14.23
CA LEU A 38 2.11 1.07 -14.40
C LEU A 38 2.81 0.52 -13.14
N MET A 39 2.21 0.68 -11.95
CA MET A 39 2.83 0.26 -10.69
C MET A 39 3.23 -1.23 -10.66
N PRO A 40 2.38 -2.19 -11.09
CA PRO A 40 2.74 -3.61 -11.03
C PRO A 40 3.96 -3.94 -11.88
N ALA A 41 4.12 -3.24 -13.00
CA ALA A 41 5.28 -3.40 -13.87
C ALA A 41 6.55 -2.88 -13.22
N PHE A 42 6.54 -1.67 -12.65
CA PHE A 42 7.69 -1.12 -11.92
C PHE A 42 8.07 -1.96 -10.71
N SER A 43 7.10 -2.44 -9.93
CA SER A 43 7.35 -3.33 -8.79
C SER A 43 8.01 -4.64 -9.23
N SER A 44 7.52 -5.24 -10.33
CA SER A 44 8.09 -6.46 -10.88
C SER A 44 9.50 -6.25 -11.43
N GLY A 45 9.74 -5.13 -12.14
CA GLY A 45 11.06 -4.76 -12.64
C GLY A 45 12.05 -4.53 -11.49
N PHE A 46 11.65 -3.78 -10.46
CA PHE A 46 12.49 -3.55 -9.29
C PHE A 46 12.81 -4.85 -8.54
N LYS A 47 11.81 -5.73 -8.33
CA LYS A 47 12.03 -7.05 -7.72
C LYS A 47 13.06 -7.86 -8.51
N ARG A 48 12.96 -7.88 -9.83
CA ARG A 48 13.92 -8.55 -10.72
C ARG A 48 15.32 -7.94 -10.62
N SER A 49 15.43 -6.61 -10.66
CA SER A 49 16.71 -5.92 -10.50
C SER A 49 17.33 -6.16 -9.13
N ALA A 50 16.52 -6.34 -8.07
CA ALA A 50 17.01 -6.66 -6.72
C ALA A 50 17.46 -8.14 -6.58
N THR A 51 16.88 -9.05 -7.36
CA THR A 51 17.30 -10.47 -7.38
C THR A 51 18.60 -10.71 -8.16
N ASP A 52 19.01 -9.75 -9.00
CA ASP A 52 20.25 -9.81 -9.78
C ASP A 52 21.31 -8.88 -9.17
N PRO A 53 22.41 -9.40 -8.60
CA PRO A 53 23.46 -8.60 -7.97
C PRO A 53 24.05 -7.51 -8.88
N TYR A 54 24.22 -7.77 -10.18
CA TYR A 54 24.83 -6.82 -11.11
C TYR A 54 23.90 -5.64 -11.39
N ASN A 55 22.63 -5.94 -11.67
CA ASN A 55 21.61 -4.92 -11.87
C ASN A 55 21.33 -4.12 -10.59
N PHE A 56 21.29 -4.80 -9.43
CA PHE A 56 21.10 -4.16 -8.14
C PHE A 56 22.21 -3.15 -7.83
N LEU A 57 23.48 -3.52 -8.01
CA LEU A 57 24.60 -2.58 -7.82
C LEU A 57 24.50 -1.37 -8.76
N GLY A 58 24.17 -1.60 -10.04
CA GLY A 58 24.02 -0.52 -11.00
C GLY A 58 22.88 0.44 -10.67
N VAL A 59 21.74 -0.09 -10.21
CA VAL A 59 20.59 0.73 -9.75
C VAL A 59 20.95 1.49 -8.48
N MET A 60 21.62 0.84 -7.51
CA MET A 60 22.05 1.48 -6.26
C MET A 60 23.04 2.62 -6.52
N GLN A 61 24.01 2.40 -7.40
CA GLN A 61 24.98 3.43 -7.80
C GLN A 61 24.27 4.65 -8.40
N ASP A 62 23.29 4.42 -9.27
CA ASP A 62 22.50 5.47 -9.89
C ASP A 62 21.63 6.26 -8.91
N ILE A 63 20.98 5.56 -7.98
CA ILE A 63 20.26 6.19 -6.87
C ILE A 63 21.26 7.06 -6.09
N SER A 64 22.38 6.49 -5.64
CA SER A 64 23.38 7.19 -4.83
C SER A 64 24.04 8.39 -5.52
N SER A 65 24.04 8.42 -6.86
CA SER A 65 24.60 9.52 -7.65
C SER A 65 23.84 10.85 -7.46
N GLY A 66 22.59 10.79 -6.98
CA GLY A 66 21.72 11.96 -6.81
C GLY A 66 21.26 12.60 -8.13
N SER A 67 21.66 12.06 -9.29
CA SER A 67 21.35 12.63 -10.61
C SER A 67 19.85 12.62 -10.93
N TYR A 68 19.10 11.72 -10.29
CA TYR A 68 17.64 11.59 -10.45
C TYR A 68 16.83 12.43 -9.46
N ALA A 69 17.46 13.00 -8.42
CA ALA A 69 16.78 13.82 -7.41
C ALA A 69 16.03 15.00 -8.03
N LYS A 70 16.61 15.60 -9.08
CA LYS A 70 16.06 16.74 -9.82
C LYS A 70 14.70 16.44 -10.47
N TYR A 71 14.45 15.17 -10.83
CA TYR A 71 13.19 14.73 -11.46
C TYR A 71 12.08 14.47 -10.45
N PHE A 72 12.47 14.18 -9.20
CA PHE A 72 11.52 14.07 -8.09
C PHE A 72 11.10 15.45 -7.57
N GLU A 73 12.05 16.38 -7.47
CA GLU A 73 11.77 17.77 -7.04
C GLU A 73 10.99 18.55 -8.10
N ASP A 74 11.28 18.30 -9.37
CA ASP A 74 10.64 18.96 -10.49
C ASP A 74 10.38 17.96 -11.61
N MET A 75 9.16 17.42 -11.65
CA MET A 75 8.78 16.44 -12.65
C MET A 75 8.75 17.02 -14.07
N THR A 76 8.69 18.35 -14.24
CA THR A 76 8.77 18.93 -15.58
C THR A 76 10.10 18.61 -16.26
N LYS A 77 11.17 18.43 -15.47
CA LYS A 77 12.49 18.00 -15.95
C LYS A 77 12.51 16.56 -16.45
N ALA A 78 11.62 15.70 -15.94
CA ALA A 78 11.53 14.31 -16.39
C ALA A 78 11.01 14.19 -17.83
N PHE A 79 10.38 15.25 -18.35
CA PHE A 79 9.89 15.31 -19.74
C PHE A 79 10.86 15.96 -20.72
N THR A 80 12.02 16.46 -20.28
CA THR A 80 13.02 17.01 -21.20
C THR A 80 13.71 15.88 -21.97
N PRO A 81 14.38 16.17 -23.11
CA PRO A 81 15.14 15.16 -23.83
C PRO A 81 16.17 14.43 -22.95
N GLU A 82 16.79 15.15 -22.00
CA GLU A 82 17.70 14.54 -21.02
C GLU A 82 16.96 13.64 -20.03
N GLY A 83 15.84 14.09 -19.46
CA GLY A 83 15.01 13.27 -18.56
C GLY A 83 14.57 11.98 -19.25
N ILE A 84 13.99 12.09 -20.45
CA ILE A 84 13.57 10.90 -21.20
C ILE A 84 14.75 9.95 -21.50
N ALA A 85 15.96 10.47 -21.75
CA ALA A 85 17.14 9.62 -21.95
C ALA A 85 17.55 8.89 -20.65
N ASP A 86 17.59 9.61 -19.53
CA ASP A 86 17.89 9.07 -18.19
C ASP A 86 16.87 8.01 -17.79
N GLY A 87 15.58 8.29 -17.93
CA GLY A 87 14.50 7.35 -17.61
C GLY A 87 14.54 6.12 -18.49
N ASN A 88 14.90 6.24 -19.77
CA ASN A 88 15.11 5.09 -20.63
C ASN A 88 16.30 4.22 -20.19
N ALA A 89 17.36 4.80 -19.63
CA ALA A 89 18.48 4.05 -19.07
C ALA A 89 18.09 3.30 -17.78
N VAL A 90 17.25 3.91 -16.95
CA VAL A 90 16.65 3.25 -15.78
C VAL A 90 15.75 2.10 -16.22
N LEU A 91 14.82 2.34 -17.16
CA LEU A 91 13.93 1.31 -17.69
C LEU A 91 14.70 0.14 -18.33
N GLY A 92 15.83 0.42 -18.99
CA GLY A 92 16.71 -0.61 -19.52
C GLY A 92 17.23 -1.57 -18.44
N ARG A 93 17.54 -1.05 -17.25
CA ARG A 93 18.00 -1.87 -16.11
C ARG A 93 16.86 -2.54 -15.34
N LEU A 94 15.73 -1.84 -15.19
CA LEU A 94 14.57 -2.36 -14.46
C LEU A 94 13.83 -3.44 -15.26
N PHE A 95 13.62 -3.22 -16.54
CA PHE A 95 12.83 -4.11 -17.40
C PHE A 95 13.70 -4.96 -18.34
N GLY A 96 14.99 -4.64 -18.47
CA GLY A 96 15.95 -5.38 -19.30
C GLY A 96 15.95 -4.92 -20.76
N SER A 97 14.78 -4.72 -21.37
CA SER A 97 14.69 -4.29 -22.76
C SER A 97 13.60 -3.22 -22.99
N LYS A 98 13.82 -2.40 -24.01
CA LYS A 98 12.84 -1.41 -24.47
C LYS A 98 11.55 -2.07 -24.96
N ASP A 99 11.61 -3.32 -25.40
CA ASP A 99 10.44 -4.08 -25.83
C ASP A 99 9.53 -4.44 -24.67
N VAL A 100 10.10 -4.79 -23.51
CA VAL A 100 9.33 -4.99 -22.27
C VAL A 100 8.63 -3.68 -21.87
N SER A 101 9.34 -2.55 -21.90
CA SER A 101 8.72 -1.23 -21.65
C SER A 101 7.56 -0.94 -22.60
N ARG A 102 7.69 -1.24 -23.89
CA ARG A 102 6.60 -1.05 -24.88
C ARG A 102 5.42 -1.98 -24.65
N ALA A 103 5.67 -3.23 -24.24
CA ALA A 103 4.63 -4.21 -23.92
C ALA A 103 3.83 -3.77 -22.69
N ILE A 104 4.52 -3.28 -21.65
CA ILE A 104 3.88 -2.68 -20.46
C ILE A 104 3.00 -1.50 -20.86
N ALA A 105 3.49 -0.60 -21.72
CA ALA A 105 2.69 0.51 -22.22
C ALA A 105 1.44 0.05 -23.00
N ALA A 106 1.55 -1.00 -23.80
CA ALA A 106 0.43 -1.58 -24.54
C ALA A 106 -0.63 -2.16 -23.60
N GLN A 107 -0.20 -2.90 -22.58
CA GLN A 107 -1.08 -3.52 -21.60
C GLN A 107 -1.80 -2.45 -20.75
N ALA A 108 -1.06 -1.45 -20.28
CA ALA A 108 -1.66 -0.34 -19.51
C ALA A 108 -2.68 0.44 -20.35
N ALA A 109 -2.39 0.66 -21.64
CA ALA A 109 -3.32 1.30 -22.57
C ALA A 109 -4.63 0.54 -22.73
N GLN A 110 -4.57 -0.78 -22.86
CA GLN A 110 -5.76 -1.62 -22.97
C GLN A 110 -6.61 -1.61 -21.70
N MET A 111 -5.99 -1.52 -20.53
CA MET A 111 -6.69 -1.55 -19.24
C MET A 111 -7.34 -0.21 -18.88
N THR A 112 -6.68 0.91 -19.17
CA THR A 112 -7.16 2.24 -18.75
C THR A 112 -7.90 3.00 -19.84
N GLY A 113 -7.80 2.56 -21.10
CA GLY A 113 -8.31 3.28 -22.26
C GLY A 113 -7.47 4.52 -22.64
N ILE A 114 -6.31 4.72 -22.03
CA ILE A 114 -5.39 5.83 -22.33
C ILE A 114 -4.44 5.40 -23.46
N GLY A 115 -4.16 6.29 -24.41
CA GLY A 115 -3.37 5.96 -25.60
C GLY A 115 -1.97 5.41 -25.29
N GLN A 116 -1.52 4.41 -26.04
CA GLN A 116 -0.20 3.78 -25.87
C GLN A 116 0.95 4.79 -25.99
N GLU A 117 0.83 5.79 -26.86
CA GLU A 117 1.86 6.83 -27.02
C GLU A 117 2.01 7.71 -25.77
N ILE A 118 0.93 7.90 -25.01
CA ILE A 118 0.99 8.59 -23.72
C ILE A 118 1.80 7.75 -22.73
N TYR A 119 1.53 6.45 -22.65
CA TYR A 119 2.29 5.54 -21.81
C TYR A 119 3.77 5.44 -22.17
N LYS A 120 4.10 5.42 -23.46
CA LYS A 120 5.51 5.41 -23.92
C LYS A 120 6.29 6.65 -23.49
N ARG A 121 5.62 7.81 -23.38
CA ARG A 121 6.22 9.05 -22.89
C ARG A 121 6.20 9.16 -21.37
N MET A 122 5.20 8.56 -20.74
CA MET A 122 5.00 8.54 -19.29
C MET A 122 5.96 7.58 -18.58
N LEU A 123 6.26 6.44 -19.18
CA LEU A 123 7.11 5.40 -18.59
C LEU A 123 8.51 5.92 -18.19
N PRO A 124 9.29 6.59 -19.07
CA PRO A 124 10.61 7.11 -18.69
C PRO A 124 10.51 8.14 -17.58
N ALA A 125 9.58 9.10 -17.69
CA ALA A 125 9.42 10.14 -16.69
C ALA A 125 9.05 9.58 -15.31
N MET A 126 8.18 8.57 -15.27
CA MET A 126 7.85 7.88 -14.03
C MET A 126 9.05 7.12 -13.45
N ALA A 127 9.86 6.47 -14.30
CA ALA A 127 11.07 5.79 -13.84
C ALA A 127 12.03 6.76 -13.15
N ASP A 128 12.25 7.93 -13.74
CA ASP A 128 13.11 8.98 -13.18
C ASP A 128 12.59 9.53 -11.85
N THR A 129 11.30 9.85 -11.79
CA THR A 129 10.67 10.35 -10.56
C THR A 129 10.74 9.30 -9.45
N LEU A 130 10.52 8.03 -9.76
CA LEU A 130 10.65 6.94 -8.80
C LEU A 130 12.09 6.78 -8.30
N MET A 131 13.08 6.86 -9.20
CA MET A 131 14.50 6.81 -8.83
C MET A 131 14.93 8.00 -7.97
N GLY A 132 14.43 9.21 -8.29
CA GLY A 132 14.65 10.40 -7.49
C GLY A 132 14.01 10.33 -6.11
N GLY A 133 12.82 9.72 -6.01
CA GLY A 133 12.13 9.48 -4.74
C GLY A 133 12.88 8.48 -3.86
N LEU A 134 13.36 7.38 -4.45
CA LEU A 134 14.22 6.41 -3.78
C LEU A 134 15.53 7.05 -3.30
N PHE A 135 16.14 7.93 -4.10
CA PHE A 135 17.32 8.68 -3.66
C PHE A 135 16.99 9.57 -2.46
N LYS A 136 15.90 10.33 -2.50
CA LYS A 136 15.50 11.18 -1.38
C LYS A 136 15.26 10.37 -0.10
N GLU A 137 14.66 9.19 -0.21
CA GLU A 137 14.43 8.31 0.93
C GLU A 137 15.73 7.73 1.49
N THR A 138 16.58 7.17 0.62
CA THR A 138 17.85 6.54 1.00
C THR A 138 18.89 7.55 1.49
N SER A 139 18.88 8.78 0.96
CA SER A 139 19.76 9.88 1.39
C SER A 139 19.25 10.60 2.63
N GLY A 140 18.06 10.25 3.15
CA GLY A 140 17.42 10.95 4.27
C GLY A 140 17.04 12.40 3.96
N GLN A 141 16.98 12.77 2.68
CA GLN A 141 16.60 14.09 2.19
C GLN A 141 15.11 14.23 1.90
N ILE A 142 14.31 13.17 2.00
CA ILE A 142 12.91 13.36 2.40
C ILE A 142 13.02 13.98 3.78
N PRO A 143 12.66 15.27 3.97
CA PRO A 143 12.50 15.76 5.33
C PRO A 143 11.62 14.72 5.98
N GLN A 144 12.05 14.11 7.09
CA GLN A 144 11.08 13.52 7.98
C GLN A 144 10.11 14.67 8.23
N MET A 145 8.99 14.68 7.50
CA MET A 145 7.91 15.56 7.79
C MET A 145 7.62 15.16 9.22
N THR A 146 7.98 16.07 10.11
CA THR A 146 7.54 16.11 11.48
C THR A 146 6.06 15.84 11.36
N ASN A 147 5.66 14.59 11.57
CA ASN A 147 4.27 14.25 11.75
C ASN A 147 3.88 15.21 12.87
N PRO A 148 3.00 16.19 12.64
CA PRO A 148 2.65 17.16 13.68
C PRO A 148 2.01 16.48 14.91
N PHE A 149 1.74 15.17 14.79
CA PHE A 149 1.25 14.26 15.80
C PHE A 149 2.32 13.44 16.55
N LEU A 150 3.59 13.41 16.11
CA LEU A 150 4.64 12.63 16.80
C LEU A 150 5.07 13.23 18.14
N ASN A 151 4.78 14.53 18.37
CA ASN A 151 5.03 15.22 19.64
C ASN A 151 3.73 15.53 20.40
N THR A 152 2.64 14.84 20.10
CA THR A 152 1.37 14.96 20.83
C THR A 152 1.13 13.65 21.59
N ASP A 153 0.51 13.71 22.77
CA ASP A 153 0.23 12.52 23.61
C ASP A 153 -0.49 11.38 22.86
N MET A 154 -1.23 11.71 21.78
CA MET A 154 -1.89 10.73 20.91
C MET A 154 -0.91 9.95 20.00
N GLY A 155 0.24 10.53 19.66
CA GLY A 155 1.30 9.89 18.88
C GLY A 155 2.09 8.82 19.66
N GLU A 156 2.39 9.07 20.94
CA GLU A 156 2.97 8.07 21.84
C GLU A 156 2.01 6.89 22.06
N MET A 157 0.72 7.17 22.22
CA MET A 157 -0.30 6.11 22.38
C MET A 157 -0.42 5.25 21.12
N MET A 158 -0.35 5.86 19.93
CA MET A 158 -0.40 5.12 18.66
C MET A 158 0.88 4.33 18.40
N GLN A 159 2.06 4.83 18.81
CA GLN A 159 3.30 4.06 18.77
C GLN A 159 3.30 2.88 19.75
N GLY A 160 2.80 3.08 20.96
CA GLY A 160 2.62 1.98 21.93
C GLY A 160 1.66 0.92 21.41
N TRP A 161 0.56 1.33 20.79
CA TRP A 161 -0.37 0.41 20.13
C TRP A 161 0.31 -0.34 18.96
N LEU A 162 1.01 0.34 18.06
CA LEU A 162 1.72 -0.28 16.93
C LEU A 162 2.83 -1.26 17.36
N GLN A 163 3.53 -0.97 18.46
CA GLN A 163 4.55 -1.85 19.03
C GLN A 163 3.92 -3.07 19.72
N SER A 164 2.79 -2.90 20.41
CA SER A 164 2.08 -4.00 21.07
C SER A 164 1.44 -4.99 20.08
N ILE A 165 1.08 -4.53 18.87
CA ILE A 165 0.60 -5.41 17.78
C ILE A 165 1.73 -5.97 16.90
N GLY A 166 3.00 -5.63 17.19
CA GLY A 166 4.17 -6.27 16.58
C GLY A 166 4.53 -5.84 15.16
N PHE A 167 4.01 -4.71 14.66
CA PHE A 167 4.18 -4.27 13.28
C PHE A 167 5.29 -3.23 13.03
N ALA A 168 6.15 -2.94 14.01
CA ALA A 168 7.33 -2.06 13.86
C ALA A 168 8.63 -2.72 14.36
N PRO A 169 9.79 -2.49 13.72
CA PRO A 169 11.08 -3.00 14.20
C PRO A 169 11.44 -2.38 15.55
N LYS A 170 11.87 -3.22 16.51
CA LYS A 170 12.38 -2.79 17.82
C LYS A 170 13.50 -1.78 17.62
N GLN A 171 13.35 -0.58 18.19
CA GLN A 171 14.47 0.35 18.33
C GLN A 171 15.58 -0.32 19.16
N GLN A 172 16.82 -0.24 18.67
CA GLN A 172 17.99 -0.67 19.42
C GLN A 172 18.20 0.27 20.63
N PRO A 173 18.57 -0.27 21.81
CA PRO A 173 18.66 0.51 23.03
C PRO A 173 19.91 1.41 23.04
N THR A 174 19.71 2.71 23.27
CA THR A 174 20.77 3.61 23.74
C THR A 174 21.20 3.20 25.17
N PRO A 175 22.51 3.16 25.47
CA PRO A 175 23.01 2.70 26.77
C PRO A 175 22.91 3.81 27.82
N GLN A 176 21.86 3.77 28.64
CA GLN A 176 21.84 4.34 29.99
C GLN A 176 20.70 3.69 30.79
N ALA A 177 21.08 2.75 31.65
CA ALA A 177 20.17 2.00 32.51
C ALA A 177 19.79 2.81 33.75
N SER A 178 18.51 3.14 33.90
CA SER A 178 17.91 3.38 35.22
C SER A 178 17.34 2.05 35.72
N ILE A 179 18.07 1.39 36.61
CA ILE A 179 17.75 0.08 37.21
C ILE A 179 16.51 0.14 38.13
N PHE A 180 16.01 1.34 38.44
CA PHE A 180 14.93 1.55 39.40
C PHE A 180 13.51 1.61 38.81
N ASP A 181 13.35 1.57 37.48
CA ASP A 181 12.05 1.84 36.84
C ASP A 181 11.51 0.65 36.02
N ASN A 182 11.66 -0.55 36.56
CA ASN A 182 11.11 -1.75 35.93
C ASN A 182 9.62 -1.91 36.33
N PRO A 183 8.68 -2.00 35.38
CA PRO A 183 7.23 -2.12 35.67
C PRO A 183 6.87 -3.40 36.46
N PHE A 184 7.79 -4.35 36.52
CA PHE A 184 7.67 -5.57 37.33
C PHE A 184 7.77 -5.30 38.85
N THR A 185 8.58 -4.34 39.30
CA THR A 185 8.66 -4.00 40.73
C THR A 185 7.42 -3.23 41.17
N GLN A 186 6.90 -2.32 40.33
CA GLN A 186 5.64 -1.62 40.58
C GLN A 186 4.45 -2.60 40.66
N ALA A 187 4.41 -3.62 39.81
CA ALA A 187 3.38 -4.65 39.85
C ALA A 187 3.48 -5.55 41.10
N MET A 188 4.68 -5.80 41.62
CA MET A 188 4.89 -6.59 42.84
C MET A 188 4.46 -5.81 44.09
N GLU A 189 4.72 -4.51 44.15
CA GLU A 189 4.29 -3.62 45.24
C GLU A 189 2.76 -3.50 45.30
N LEU A 190 2.10 -3.40 44.14
CA LEU A 190 0.63 -3.41 44.00
C LEU A 190 -0.02 -4.76 44.35
N MET A 191 0.71 -5.87 44.22
CA MET A 191 0.20 -7.22 44.52
C MET A 191 0.42 -7.63 45.98
N PHE A 192 1.47 -7.13 46.63
CA PHE A 192 1.83 -7.49 48.00
C PHE A 192 1.36 -6.46 49.05
N GLY A 193 0.84 -5.30 48.63
CA GLY A 193 0.18 -4.31 49.46
C GLY A 193 -1.26 -4.73 49.79
N ALA A 194 -1.44 -5.35 50.95
CA ALA A 194 -2.73 -5.76 51.48
C ALA A 194 -3.69 -4.58 51.71
N ASP A 195 -4.90 -4.65 51.15
CA ASP A 195 -6.12 -4.50 51.94
C ASP A 195 -7.36 -5.03 51.21
N ALA A 196 -8.13 -5.86 51.93
CA ALA A 196 -9.32 -6.52 51.45
C ALA A 196 -10.55 -5.66 51.71
N VAL A 197 -11.26 -5.18 50.67
CA VAL A 197 -12.63 -4.66 50.82
C VAL A 197 -13.52 -5.08 49.65
N LYS A 198 -14.51 -5.90 50.00
CA LYS A 198 -15.83 -6.19 49.39
C LYS A 198 -16.05 -5.92 47.89
N ARG A 199 -16.22 -7.02 47.15
CA ARG A 199 -16.90 -7.08 45.84
C ARG A 199 -18.39 -6.74 45.97
N GLU A 200 -18.83 -5.66 45.33
CA GLU A 200 -20.20 -5.53 44.81
C GLU A 200 -20.16 -5.65 43.27
N LYS A 201 -21.14 -6.34 42.70
CA LYS A 201 -21.23 -6.64 41.26
C LYS A 201 -21.73 -5.40 40.49
N PRO A 202 -21.09 -5.02 39.37
CA PRO A 202 -21.77 -4.28 38.31
C PRO A 202 -22.34 -5.26 37.26
N ALA A 203 -23.50 -4.89 36.71
CA ALA A 203 -24.21 -5.58 35.64
C ALA A 203 -23.39 -5.61 34.33
N PRO A 204 -23.66 -6.54 33.40
CA PRO A 204 -22.90 -6.66 32.15
C PRO A 204 -23.24 -5.49 31.23
N THR A 205 -22.31 -4.54 31.09
CA THR A 205 -22.34 -3.55 30.02
C THR A 205 -21.87 -4.23 28.73
N ASN A 206 -22.76 -4.34 27.75
CA ASN A 206 -22.45 -4.89 26.43
C ASN A 206 -21.79 -3.81 25.56
N PRO A 207 -20.50 -3.96 25.17
CA PRO A 207 -19.72 -2.96 24.42
C PRO A 207 -20.23 -2.65 23.00
N PHE A 208 -21.27 -3.35 22.55
CA PHE A 208 -21.89 -3.16 21.25
C PHE A 208 -22.86 -1.96 21.21
N PHE A 209 -23.46 -1.60 22.35
CA PHE A 209 -24.46 -0.52 22.43
C PHE A 209 -23.87 0.85 22.78
N ASP A 210 -22.64 0.90 23.29
CA ASP A 210 -21.97 2.15 23.66
C ASP A 210 -21.12 2.75 22.52
N ASN A 211 -21.24 2.22 21.31
CA ASN A 211 -20.49 2.72 20.16
C ASN A 211 -21.16 4.04 19.65
N PRO A 212 -20.46 5.19 19.64
CA PRO A 212 -21.05 6.48 19.24
C PRO A 212 -21.61 6.47 17.81
N PHE A 213 -21.11 5.58 16.95
CA PHE A 213 -21.63 5.32 15.61
C PHE A 213 -23.06 4.72 15.62
N ALA A 214 -23.34 3.79 16.53
CA ALA A 214 -24.67 3.18 16.65
C ALA A 214 -25.70 4.21 17.14
N LYS A 215 -25.28 5.11 18.03
CA LYS A 215 -26.11 6.22 18.53
C LYS A 215 -26.43 7.24 17.44
N ALA A 216 -25.46 7.59 16.60
CA ALA A 216 -25.65 8.47 15.45
C ALA A 216 -26.58 7.86 14.37
N PHE A 217 -26.45 6.55 14.13
CA PHE A 217 -27.34 5.82 13.22
C PHE A 217 -28.78 5.74 13.74
N GLN A 218 -28.93 5.55 15.06
CA GLN A 218 -30.24 5.48 15.71
C GLN A 218 -30.97 6.83 15.70
N ASP A 219 -30.25 7.94 15.88
CA ASP A 219 -30.81 9.29 15.78
C ASP A 219 -31.16 9.66 14.33
N MET A 220 -30.39 9.19 13.35
CA MET A 220 -30.71 9.35 11.93
C MET A 220 -31.97 8.58 11.54
N MET A 221 -32.15 7.35 12.02
CA MET A 221 -33.35 6.54 11.75
C MET A 221 -34.62 7.12 12.39
N LYS A 222 -34.49 7.74 13.58
CA LYS A 222 -35.62 8.39 14.27
C LYS A 222 -36.09 9.67 13.57
N ASN A 223 -35.22 10.35 12.85
CA ASN A 223 -35.54 11.60 12.16
C ASN A 223 -36.03 11.42 10.71
N PHE A 224 -36.21 10.19 10.23
CA PHE A 224 -36.85 9.91 8.95
C PHE A 224 -38.35 9.57 9.16
N PRO A 225 -39.30 10.43 8.75
CA PRO A 225 -40.71 10.09 8.77
C PRO A 225 -41.01 9.08 7.65
N MET A 226 -41.41 7.86 8.02
CA MET A 226 -42.01 6.91 7.09
C MET A 226 -43.42 7.40 6.70
N PRO A 227 -43.75 7.51 5.40
CA PRO A 227 -45.14 7.73 4.99
C PRO A 227 -45.97 6.49 5.29
N ALA A 228 -47.12 6.68 5.93
CA ALA A 228 -48.10 5.63 6.15
C ALA A 228 -48.85 5.33 4.84
N GLU A 229 -48.87 4.06 4.44
CA GLU A 229 -49.78 3.56 3.40
C GLU A 229 -50.68 2.43 3.95
N PRO A 230 -51.89 2.26 3.36
CA PRO A 230 -53.03 1.61 4.00
C PRO A 230 -53.04 0.07 3.86
N PRO A 231 -53.88 -0.65 4.65
CA PRO A 231 -53.73 -2.08 4.86
C PRO A 231 -54.20 -2.90 3.65
N LYS A 232 -53.40 -3.89 3.24
CA LYS A 232 -53.80 -4.97 2.34
C LYS A 232 -53.43 -6.33 2.92
N GLU A 233 -54.33 -7.26 2.63
CA GLU A 233 -54.55 -8.58 3.21
C GLU A 233 -53.34 -9.52 3.28
N GLU A 234 -53.37 -10.37 4.31
CA GLU A 234 -52.42 -11.46 4.57
C GLU A 234 -52.42 -12.53 3.48
N PRO A 235 -51.22 -13.01 3.09
CA PRO A 235 -51.03 -14.41 2.72
C PRO A 235 -50.09 -15.09 3.72
N LYS A 236 -50.66 -16.07 4.44
CA LYS A 236 -50.07 -17.26 5.07
C LYS A 236 -48.56 -17.25 5.36
N ALA A 237 -48.27 -17.33 6.66
CA ALA A 237 -46.98 -17.60 7.27
C ALA A 237 -46.13 -18.68 6.56
N LYS A 238 -44.90 -18.30 6.20
CA LYS A 238 -43.75 -19.21 6.20
C LYS A 238 -42.90 -18.88 7.44
N PRO A 239 -42.26 -19.87 8.10
CA PRO A 239 -41.46 -19.61 9.29
C PRO A 239 -40.31 -18.66 8.93
N ALA A 240 -40.07 -17.67 9.80
CA ALA A 240 -38.95 -16.74 9.66
C ALA A 240 -37.63 -17.53 9.60
N ALA A 241 -36.96 -17.51 8.45
CA ALA A 241 -35.55 -17.84 8.38
C ALA A 241 -34.81 -16.66 9.03
N GLY A 242 -34.47 -16.81 10.32
CA GLY A 242 -33.50 -15.94 10.95
C GLY A 242 -32.21 -15.95 10.14
N ILE A 243 -31.51 -14.82 10.09
CA ILE A 243 -30.16 -14.76 9.52
C ILE A 243 -29.34 -15.81 10.26
N ASP A 244 -29.03 -16.90 9.56
CA ASP A 244 -28.25 -18.00 10.12
C ASP A 244 -26.80 -17.51 10.22
N MET A 245 -26.42 -17.07 11.42
CA MET A 245 -25.08 -16.59 11.71
C MET A 245 -24.00 -17.65 11.44
N ALA A 246 -24.36 -18.94 11.46
CA ALA A 246 -23.45 -20.00 11.05
C ALA A 246 -23.19 -19.95 9.53
N ALA A 247 -24.25 -19.79 8.72
CA ALA A 247 -24.12 -19.62 7.28
C ALA A 247 -23.35 -18.35 6.89
N TYR A 248 -23.52 -17.26 7.64
CA TYR A 248 -22.73 -16.03 7.44
C TYR A 248 -21.25 -16.21 7.80
N THR A 249 -20.96 -16.91 8.90
CA THR A 249 -19.59 -17.21 9.33
C THR A 249 -18.89 -18.15 8.35
N GLU A 250 -19.61 -19.13 7.82
CA GLU A 250 -19.11 -20.06 6.81
C GLU A 250 -18.86 -19.36 5.47
N MET A 251 -19.76 -18.47 5.04
CA MET A 251 -19.54 -17.61 3.88
C MET A 251 -18.30 -16.71 4.05
N PHE A 252 -18.11 -16.13 5.24
CA PHE A 252 -16.94 -15.29 5.54
C PHE A 252 -15.63 -16.10 5.54
N ASN A 253 -15.62 -17.29 6.13
CA ASN A 253 -14.47 -18.18 6.12
C ASN A 253 -14.14 -18.65 4.69
N ALA A 254 -15.16 -19.03 3.91
CA ALA A 254 -14.98 -19.40 2.51
C ALA A 254 -14.43 -18.24 1.67
N MET A 255 -14.88 -17.01 1.93
CA MET A 255 -14.37 -15.82 1.25
C MET A 255 -12.92 -15.51 1.66
N PHE A 256 -12.56 -15.67 2.93
CA PHE A 256 -11.20 -15.47 3.43
C PHE A 256 -10.22 -16.51 2.86
N ASP A 257 -10.61 -17.79 2.87
CA ASP A 257 -9.82 -18.86 2.26
C ASP A 257 -9.66 -18.67 0.76
N SER A 258 -10.73 -18.22 0.06
CA SER A 258 -10.64 -17.88 -1.36
C SER A 258 -9.67 -16.72 -1.62
N GLY A 259 -9.55 -15.75 -0.71
CA GLY A 259 -8.57 -14.66 -0.82
C GLY A 259 -7.13 -15.15 -0.70
N LEU A 260 -6.88 -16.04 0.26
CA LEU A 260 -5.57 -16.69 0.44
C LEU A 260 -5.22 -17.60 -0.74
N GLU A 261 -6.20 -18.31 -1.30
CA GLU A 261 -6.01 -19.21 -2.43
C GLU A 261 -5.80 -18.45 -3.75
N VAL A 262 -6.52 -17.34 -3.96
CA VAL A 262 -6.28 -16.40 -5.07
C VAL A 262 -4.87 -15.82 -4.99
N GLN A 263 -4.40 -15.44 -3.80
CA GLN A 263 -3.04 -14.95 -3.62
C GLN A 263 -1.98 -16.02 -3.94
N LYS A 264 -2.21 -17.27 -3.52
CA LYS A 264 -1.33 -18.41 -3.83
C LYS A 264 -1.34 -18.75 -5.32
N ASN A 265 -2.51 -18.76 -5.96
CA ASN A 265 -2.62 -18.97 -7.41
C ASN A 265 -1.98 -17.83 -8.20
N TYR A 266 -2.06 -16.59 -7.71
CA TYR A 266 -1.38 -15.45 -8.31
C TYR A 266 0.14 -15.62 -8.21
N GLN A 267 0.67 -15.99 -7.05
CA GLN A 267 2.11 -16.28 -6.88
C GLN A 267 2.58 -17.40 -7.82
N LYS A 268 1.83 -18.50 -7.89
CA LYS A 268 2.17 -19.66 -8.72
C LYS A 268 2.09 -19.36 -10.23
N ASN A 269 1.10 -18.59 -10.67
CA ASN A 269 0.98 -18.16 -12.07
C ASN A 269 2.09 -17.18 -12.45
N MET A 270 2.51 -16.31 -11.53
CA MET A 270 3.67 -15.43 -11.76
C MET A 270 4.94 -16.26 -11.90
N GLU A 271 5.20 -17.20 -11.00
CA GLU A 271 6.37 -18.11 -11.08
C GLU A 271 6.38 -18.91 -12.39
N ALA A 272 5.23 -19.43 -12.82
CA ALA A 272 5.11 -20.16 -14.09
C ALA A 272 5.41 -19.28 -15.33
N ILE A 273 5.02 -18.01 -15.30
CA ILE A 273 5.38 -17.06 -16.36
C ILE A 273 6.89 -16.87 -16.37
N PHE A 274 7.51 -16.61 -15.23
CA PHE A 274 8.98 -16.45 -15.14
C PHE A 274 9.74 -17.70 -15.64
N ASP A 275 9.33 -18.90 -15.22
CA ASP A 275 9.96 -20.16 -15.64
C ASP A 275 9.78 -20.44 -17.13
N SER A 276 8.62 -20.11 -17.71
CA SER A 276 8.35 -20.35 -19.14
C SER A 276 9.24 -19.52 -20.06
N TYR A 277 9.56 -18.28 -19.65
CA TYR A 277 10.43 -17.40 -20.43
C TYR A 277 11.91 -17.72 -20.22
N LEU A 278 12.32 -18.11 -19.01
CA LEU A 278 13.67 -18.62 -18.73
C LEU A 278 14.01 -19.87 -19.55
N LYS A 279 13.06 -20.83 -19.66
CA LYS A 279 13.26 -22.05 -20.47
C LYS A 279 13.38 -21.81 -21.97
N THR A 280 12.95 -20.63 -22.44
CA THR A 280 13.01 -20.28 -23.85
C THR A 280 14.36 -19.63 -24.21
N GLU A 281 15.07 -19.05 -23.22
CA GLU A 281 16.44 -18.54 -23.39
C GLU A 281 17.50 -19.65 -23.34
N ASP A 282 17.19 -20.80 -22.75
CA ASP A 282 18.13 -21.93 -22.56
C ASP A 282 18.12 -22.96 -23.71
N LYS A 283 17.42 -22.69 -24.83
CA LYS A 283 17.52 -23.53 -26.03
C LYS A 283 18.66 -23.01 -26.93
N PRO A 284 19.78 -23.72 -27.06
CA PRO A 284 20.83 -23.34 -28.00
C PRO A 284 20.28 -23.39 -29.42
N ALA A 285 20.62 -22.36 -30.21
CA ALA A 285 20.29 -22.30 -31.63
C ALA A 285 20.83 -23.56 -32.34
N PRO A 286 20.06 -24.16 -33.28
CA PRO A 286 20.56 -25.31 -34.03
C PRO A 286 21.73 -24.84 -34.90
N GLU A 287 22.91 -25.44 -34.66
CA GLU A 287 24.09 -25.27 -35.50
C GLU A 287 23.72 -25.56 -36.96
N ARG A 288 23.74 -24.52 -37.80
CA ARG A 288 23.69 -24.69 -39.26
C ARG A 288 25.07 -25.16 -39.71
N LYS A 289 25.11 -26.41 -40.18
CA LYS A 289 26.19 -26.97 -41.00
C LYS A 289 26.32 -26.24 -42.33
#